data_AF-A0A6V7XW05-F1
#
_entry.id   AF-A0A6V7XW05-F1
#
_cell.length_a   1.000
_cell.length_b   1.000
_cell.length_c   1.000
_cell.angle_alpha   90.00
_cell.angle_beta   90.00
_cell.angle_gamma   90.00
#
_symmetry.space_group_name_H-M   'P 1'
#
loop_
_entity.id
_entity.type
_entity.pdbx_description
1 polymer ?
#
loop_
_entity_poly.entity_id
_entity_poly.type
_entity_poly.pdbx_seq_one_letter_code
_entity_poly.pdbx_strand_id
1 'polypeptide(L)'
;MKSKSIYNIALAVTILLLLMLGEKVNNVNADGGEENKVLQAEQNGRKVGLADHILKKDKVTLAKGSEPATTQEDYEKYKKLFPDACDVELGEDAKKGEDGYIIVSYSKNSKAAQKGCTLDLYTNLKNEIEFEVFLKNDNGGGPEVCVKEKDSNYNDNVLPFAYSHPAILEELIDNGPILGKSGKGCNSEICVEETCVQKTGLELRWKRFKNVTIDDVNLLLNPIGSPAFKEAKENMKKFNEEPPVYPTVKVERTEYSVQFKTKDPETKYKEYNCTQNPVGNVLTPTTWEIDGAMPNQKKKHLLVFHLLPQKASRQIQWRSLCLEMRLNHLAIISGIRE
;
A
#
# COMPACT_ATOMS: atom_id res chain seq x y z
N MET A 1 29.66 -9.37 -19.87
CA MET A 1 28.93 -8.09 -19.98
C MET A 1 27.78 -8.10 -18.98
N LYS A 2 27.73 -7.11 -18.08
CA LYS A 2 26.71 -7.02 -17.01
C LYS A 2 25.37 -6.57 -17.62
N SER A 3 24.39 -7.46 -17.68
CA SER A 3 23.00 -7.12 -18.02
C SER A 3 22.31 -6.60 -16.76
N LYS A 4 21.94 -5.31 -16.75
CA LYS A 4 21.10 -4.71 -15.72
C LYS A 4 19.66 -4.73 -16.23
N SER A 5 18.83 -5.55 -15.62
CA SER A 5 17.36 -5.51 -15.79
C SER A 5 16.79 -4.42 -14.88
N ILE A 6 15.99 -3.51 -15.43
CA ILE A 6 15.29 -2.45 -14.70
C ILE A 6 13.78 -2.66 -14.96
N TYR A 7 12.96 -2.58 -13.90
CA TYR A 7 11.51 -2.82 -13.93
C TYR A 7 10.79 -1.64 -13.26
N ASN A 8 9.63 -1.24 -13.81
CA ASN A 8 8.81 -0.11 -13.38
C ASN A 8 7.39 -0.57 -13.02
N ILE A 9 6.90 -0.18 -11.84
CA ILE A 9 5.51 -0.37 -11.37
C ILE A 9 4.81 0.98 -11.48
N ALA A 10 3.59 1.02 -12.01
CA ALA A 10 2.83 2.26 -12.19
C ALA A 10 1.42 2.12 -11.60
N LEU A 11 0.95 3.19 -10.96
CA LEU A 11 -0.28 3.26 -10.14
C LEU A 11 -1.27 4.25 -10.76
N ALA A 12 -2.47 3.81 -11.16
CA ALA A 12 -3.52 4.70 -11.68
C ALA A 12 -4.65 4.88 -10.66
N VAL A 13 -5.06 6.13 -10.36
CA VAL A 13 -6.16 6.44 -9.41
C VAL A 13 -7.42 6.80 -10.19
N THR A 14 -8.55 6.11 -9.95
CA THR A 14 -9.87 6.39 -10.56
C THR A 14 -10.89 6.72 -9.47
N ILE A 15 -11.68 7.79 -9.65
CA ILE A 15 -12.67 8.29 -8.68
C ILE A 15 -14.08 7.78 -9.08
N LEU A 16 -14.76 7.03 -8.19
CA LEU A 16 -16.14 6.57 -8.41
C LEU A 16 -17.11 7.18 -7.38
N LEU A 17 -18.28 7.64 -7.83
CA LEU A 17 -19.40 8.17 -7.02
C LEU A 17 -20.36 7.06 -6.58
N LEU A 18 -20.89 7.11 -5.35
CA LEU A 18 -22.34 7.04 -5.03
C LEU A 18 -22.70 7.12 -3.51
N LEU A 19 -23.58 8.08 -3.24
CA LEU A 19 -24.59 8.35 -2.18
C LEU A 19 -24.86 7.42 -0.96
N MET A 20 -24.89 8.08 0.22
CA MET A 20 -25.98 8.16 1.24
C MET A 20 -25.98 7.31 2.55
N LEU A 21 -26.02 8.08 3.67
CA LEU A 21 -26.73 7.92 4.96
C LEU A 21 -26.05 7.27 6.19
N GLY A 22 -26.08 8.02 7.31
CA GLY A 22 -26.46 7.47 8.63
C GLY A 22 -25.51 7.66 9.82
N GLU A 23 -25.81 8.65 10.67
CA GLU A 23 -25.44 8.85 12.10
C GLU A 23 -25.18 7.56 12.94
N LYS A 24 -24.44 7.50 14.07
CA LYS A 24 -24.33 8.40 15.23
C LYS A 24 -23.25 7.92 16.24
N VAL A 25 -22.91 8.86 17.12
CA VAL A 25 -21.96 8.90 18.25
C VAL A 25 -22.20 7.86 19.36
N ASN A 26 -21.14 7.41 20.07
CA ASN A 26 -21.09 7.43 21.55
C ASN A 26 -19.67 7.23 22.15
N ASN A 27 -19.33 8.15 23.06
CA ASN A 27 -18.14 8.28 23.90
C ASN A 27 -17.93 7.13 24.90
N VAL A 28 -16.69 6.87 25.33
CA VAL A 28 -16.25 6.84 26.76
C VAL A 28 -14.72 7.08 26.84
N ASN A 29 -14.32 7.91 27.82
CA ASN A 29 -12.97 8.40 28.15
C ASN A 29 -12.00 7.35 28.75
N ALA A 30 -10.70 7.63 28.63
CA ALA A 30 -9.74 7.88 29.72
C ALA A 30 -8.37 7.19 29.50
N ASP A 31 -7.30 7.98 29.25
CA ASP A 31 -6.01 7.80 29.95
C ASP A 31 -5.11 9.06 29.82
N GLY A 32 -4.96 9.80 30.93
CA GLY A 32 -4.50 11.19 30.98
C GLY A 32 -2.99 11.42 31.03
N GLY A 33 -2.18 10.50 30.51
CA GLY A 33 -0.71 10.62 30.48
C GLY A 33 -0.15 11.11 29.13
N GLU A 34 -0.74 10.64 28.04
CA GLU A 34 -0.48 11.15 26.68
C GLU A 34 -1.27 12.42 26.39
N GLU A 35 -2.43 12.59 27.03
CA GLU A 35 -3.31 13.75 26.84
C GLU A 35 -2.57 15.08 27.01
N ASN A 36 -1.65 15.23 27.96
CA ASN A 36 -0.97 16.54 28.15
C ASN A 36 0.04 16.88 27.03
N LYS A 37 0.66 15.88 26.39
CA LYS A 37 1.50 16.09 25.19
C LYS A 37 0.66 16.24 23.93
N VAL A 38 -0.43 15.50 23.84
CA VAL A 38 -1.43 15.61 22.76
C VAL A 38 -2.13 16.98 22.81
N LEU A 39 -2.52 17.46 23.99
CA LEU A 39 -3.17 18.77 24.21
C LEU A 39 -2.24 19.95 23.89
N GLN A 40 -0.94 19.87 24.20
CA GLN A 40 0.04 20.89 23.78
C GLN A 40 0.34 20.82 22.27
N ALA A 41 0.37 19.63 21.67
CA ALA A 41 0.49 19.46 20.22
C ALA A 41 -0.80 19.92 19.47
N GLU A 42 -1.97 19.76 20.07
CA GLU A 42 -3.26 20.26 19.56
C GLU A 42 -3.35 21.78 19.59
N GLN A 43 -2.73 22.44 20.58
CA GLN A 43 -2.67 23.91 20.65
C GLN A 43 -1.69 24.51 19.63
N ASN A 44 -0.55 23.86 19.36
CA ASN A 44 0.45 24.36 18.42
C ASN A 44 0.30 23.84 16.97
N GLY A 45 -0.53 22.82 16.76
CA GLY A 45 -0.73 22.16 15.47
C GLY A 45 0.38 21.14 15.17
N ARG A 46 -0.02 19.98 14.64
CA ARG A 46 0.89 18.91 14.22
C ARG A 46 1.19 19.05 12.73
N LYS A 47 2.46 18.88 12.32
CA LYS A 47 2.81 18.79 10.91
C LYS A 47 2.39 17.44 10.31
N VAL A 48 1.78 17.45 9.14
CA VAL A 48 1.37 16.25 8.40
C VAL A 48 1.64 16.41 6.90
N GLY A 49 1.84 15.29 6.20
CA GLY A 49 2.15 15.28 4.78
C GLY A 49 3.59 15.66 4.47
N LEU A 50 3.96 15.50 3.21
CA LEU A 50 5.27 15.87 2.69
C LEU A 50 5.48 17.38 2.77
N ALA A 51 4.44 18.17 2.54
CA ALA A 51 4.53 19.61 2.51
C ALA A 51 4.48 20.28 3.88
N ASP A 52 4.55 19.53 5.00
CA ASP A 52 4.48 20.06 6.37
C ASP A 52 3.18 20.86 6.65
N HIS A 53 2.04 20.34 6.19
CA HIS A 53 0.74 20.96 6.45
C HIS A 53 0.41 21.00 7.94
N ILE A 54 -0.35 22.01 8.38
CA ILE A 54 -0.65 22.21 9.80
C ILE A 54 -2.00 21.57 10.13
N LEU A 55 -1.98 20.42 10.82
CA LEU A 55 -3.16 19.76 11.38
C LEU A 55 -3.49 20.35 12.75
N LYS A 56 -4.71 20.87 12.91
CA LYS A 56 -5.29 21.28 14.20
C LYS A 56 -6.65 20.62 14.35
N LYS A 57 -6.82 19.84 15.43
CA LYS A 57 -7.98 18.94 15.59
C LYS A 57 -8.06 18.00 14.39
N ASP A 58 -9.13 18.07 13.60
CA ASP A 58 -9.36 17.25 12.40
C ASP A 58 -9.23 18.02 11.08
N LYS A 59 -8.72 19.26 11.15
CA LYS A 59 -8.60 20.16 10.01
C LYS A 59 -7.15 20.47 9.67
N VAL A 60 -6.83 20.46 8.39
CA VAL A 60 -5.49 20.73 7.88
C VAL A 60 -5.46 22.07 7.14
N THR A 61 -4.55 22.95 7.53
CA THR A 61 -4.21 24.15 6.77
C THR A 61 -3.06 23.80 5.83
N LEU A 62 -3.27 24.03 4.52
CA LEU A 62 -2.27 23.72 3.51
C LEU A 62 -1.01 24.59 3.65
N ALA A 63 0.13 24.03 3.26
CA ALA A 63 1.38 24.74 3.29
C ALA A 63 1.50 25.60 2.03
N LYS A 64 2.31 26.65 2.09
CA LYS A 64 2.56 27.48 0.91
C LYS A 64 3.29 26.67 -0.15
N GLY A 65 2.85 26.74 -1.41
CA GLY A 65 3.49 25.99 -2.51
C GLY A 65 2.98 24.55 -2.66
N SER A 66 2.02 24.12 -1.83
CA SER A 66 1.36 22.82 -1.93
C SER A 66 0.03 22.89 -2.69
N GLU A 67 -0.15 23.90 -3.56
CA GLU A 67 -1.37 24.01 -4.35
C GLU A 67 -1.55 22.77 -5.25
N PRO A 68 -2.79 22.36 -5.56
CA PRO A 68 -3.03 21.20 -6.43
C PRO A 68 -2.33 21.38 -7.78
N ALA A 69 -1.48 20.43 -8.17
CA ALA A 69 -0.87 20.43 -9.49
C ALA A 69 -1.92 20.05 -10.54
N THR A 70 -2.20 20.98 -11.48
CA THR A 70 -3.14 20.78 -12.58
C THR A 70 -2.46 20.55 -13.92
N THR A 71 -1.16 20.83 -13.99
CA THR A 71 -0.31 20.60 -15.16
C THR A 71 0.98 19.90 -14.74
N GLN A 72 1.69 19.29 -15.70
CA GLN A 72 3.00 18.70 -15.41
C GLN A 72 3.99 19.78 -14.92
N GLU A 73 3.90 21.00 -15.43
CA GLU A 73 4.76 22.11 -14.98
C GLU A 73 4.49 22.48 -13.51
N ASP A 74 3.23 22.48 -13.08
CA ASP A 74 2.88 22.70 -11.68
C ASP A 74 3.47 21.60 -10.79
N TYR A 75 3.39 20.35 -11.24
CA TYR A 75 3.97 19.23 -10.51
C TYR A 75 5.50 19.33 -10.39
N GLU A 76 6.18 19.72 -11.46
CA GLU A 76 7.64 19.93 -11.41
C GLU A 76 8.03 21.09 -10.49
N LYS A 77 7.20 22.15 -10.37
CA LYS A 77 7.39 23.23 -9.38
C LYS A 77 7.21 22.70 -7.96
N TYR A 78 6.16 21.94 -7.71
CA TYR A 78 5.90 21.28 -6.43
C TYR A 78 7.08 20.38 -6.02
N LYS A 79 7.55 19.52 -6.92
CA LYS A 79 8.67 18.60 -6.67
C LYS A 79 10.00 19.30 -6.40
N LYS A 80 10.23 20.50 -6.97
CA LYS A 80 11.40 21.33 -6.63
C LYS A 80 11.35 21.84 -5.19
N LEU A 81 10.16 22.15 -4.68
CA LEU A 81 9.97 22.56 -3.29
C LEU A 81 10.02 21.38 -2.32
N PHE A 82 9.56 20.21 -2.77
CA PHE A 82 9.46 18.99 -1.97
C PHE A 82 10.18 17.81 -2.66
N PRO A 83 11.52 17.70 -2.53
CA PRO A 83 12.33 16.74 -3.29
C PRO A 83 12.07 15.25 -2.99
N ASP A 84 11.30 14.94 -1.95
CA ASP A 84 10.91 13.58 -1.58
C ASP A 84 9.50 13.21 -2.08
N ALA A 85 8.90 14.07 -2.91
CA ALA A 85 7.71 13.75 -3.67
C ALA A 85 7.97 12.60 -4.65
N CYS A 86 6.96 11.75 -4.87
CA CYS A 86 7.04 10.68 -5.86
C CYS A 86 7.17 11.20 -7.30
N ASP A 87 7.52 10.34 -8.24
CA ASP A 87 7.42 10.66 -9.66
C ASP A 87 5.98 10.47 -10.12
N VAL A 88 5.36 11.53 -10.66
CA VAL A 88 3.97 11.52 -11.12
C VAL A 88 3.89 11.98 -12.57
N GLU A 89 3.15 11.21 -13.37
CA GLU A 89 2.67 11.59 -14.69
C GLU A 89 1.17 11.86 -14.61
N LEU A 90 0.73 13.00 -15.15
CA LEU A 90 -0.70 13.32 -15.24
C LEU A 90 -1.31 12.65 -16.48
N GLY A 91 -2.46 11.99 -16.33
CA GLY A 91 -3.25 11.52 -17.47
C GLY A 91 -3.78 12.68 -18.32
N GLU A 92 -4.22 12.39 -19.55
CA GLU A 92 -4.64 13.42 -20.51
C GLU A 92 -5.75 14.36 -19.98
N ASP A 93 -6.73 13.83 -19.26
CA ASP A 93 -7.80 14.66 -18.70
C ASP A 93 -7.33 15.43 -17.46
N ALA A 94 -6.43 14.85 -16.65
CA ALA A 94 -5.79 15.56 -15.55
C ALA A 94 -4.93 16.74 -16.07
N LYS A 95 -4.24 16.59 -17.20
CA LYS A 95 -3.48 17.67 -17.87
C LYS A 95 -4.36 18.84 -18.33
N LYS A 96 -5.65 18.61 -18.55
CA LYS A 96 -6.64 19.63 -18.91
C LYS A 96 -7.31 20.28 -17.69
N GLY A 97 -6.91 19.89 -16.48
CA GLY A 97 -7.54 20.34 -15.23
C GLY A 97 -8.91 19.68 -14.97
N GLU A 98 -9.22 18.59 -15.66
CA GLU A 98 -10.45 17.81 -15.47
C GLU A 98 -10.21 16.65 -14.50
N ASP A 99 -11.28 15.93 -14.14
CA ASP A 99 -11.17 14.72 -13.33
C ASP A 99 -10.54 13.59 -14.17
N GLY A 100 -9.21 13.48 -14.10
CA GLY A 100 -8.43 12.41 -14.71
C GLY A 100 -7.70 11.55 -13.67
N TYR A 101 -6.87 10.63 -14.17
CA TYR A 101 -5.97 9.82 -13.35
C TYR A 101 -4.56 10.42 -13.30
N ILE A 102 -3.82 10.03 -12.28
CA ILE A 102 -2.36 10.21 -12.22
C ILE A 102 -1.70 8.84 -12.27
N ILE A 103 -0.48 8.77 -12.80
CA ILE A 103 0.38 7.60 -12.76
C ILE A 103 1.53 7.86 -11.79
N VAL A 104 1.59 7.09 -10.71
CA VAL A 104 2.74 7.11 -9.78
C VAL A 104 3.68 5.96 -10.11
N SER A 105 4.94 6.27 -10.41
CA SER A 105 5.91 5.26 -10.82
C SER A 105 6.85 4.84 -9.68
N TYR A 106 7.13 3.54 -9.59
CA TYR A 106 8.05 2.92 -8.65
C TYR A 106 8.96 1.94 -9.38
N SER A 107 10.22 2.32 -9.58
CA SER A 107 11.21 1.52 -10.32
C SER A 107 12.22 0.89 -9.39
N LYS A 108 12.66 -0.35 -9.64
CA LYS A 108 13.66 -1.05 -8.79
C LYS A 108 14.95 -0.26 -8.52
N ASN A 109 15.36 0.59 -9.46
CA ASN A 109 16.57 1.42 -9.36
C ASN A 109 16.28 2.92 -9.14
N SER A 110 15.03 3.30 -8.88
CA SER A 110 14.65 4.69 -8.61
C SER A 110 15.05 5.16 -7.21
N LYS A 111 15.06 6.48 -7.00
CA LYS A 111 15.16 7.07 -5.65
C LYS A 111 14.03 6.57 -4.75
N ALA A 112 12.81 6.45 -5.28
CA ALA A 112 11.66 5.92 -4.56
C ALA A 112 11.91 4.50 -4.04
N ALA A 113 12.53 3.61 -4.84
CA ALA A 113 12.85 2.27 -4.36
C ALA A 113 13.93 2.21 -3.28
N GLN A 114 14.82 3.19 -3.23
CA GLN A 114 15.92 3.23 -2.27
C GLN A 114 15.55 3.93 -0.97
N LYS A 115 14.77 5.03 -1.05
CA LYS A 115 14.48 5.93 0.07
C LYS A 115 13.00 6.07 0.39
N GLY A 116 12.12 5.52 -0.46
CA GLY A 116 10.71 5.84 -0.45
C GLY A 116 10.42 7.18 -1.11
N CYS A 117 9.13 7.48 -1.27
CA CYS A 117 8.64 8.79 -1.67
C CYS A 117 7.21 8.98 -1.13
N THR A 118 6.77 10.23 -1.08
CA THR A 118 5.46 10.59 -0.52
C THR A 118 4.61 11.36 -1.52
N LEU A 119 3.30 11.18 -1.43
CA LEU A 119 2.29 11.96 -2.13
C LEU A 119 1.29 12.55 -1.15
N ASP A 120 1.08 13.85 -1.27
CA ASP A 120 -0.02 14.56 -0.65
C ASP A 120 -1.16 14.60 -1.67
N LEU A 121 -2.21 13.82 -1.42
CA LEU A 121 -3.35 13.61 -2.32
C LEU A 121 -4.57 14.36 -1.81
N TYR A 122 -5.19 15.14 -2.69
CA TYR A 122 -6.49 15.74 -2.45
C TYR A 122 -7.60 14.83 -2.94
N THR A 123 -8.48 14.44 -2.02
CA THR A 123 -9.50 13.42 -2.25
C THR A 123 -10.85 13.83 -1.67
N ASN A 124 -11.90 13.28 -2.25
CA ASN A 124 -13.27 13.32 -1.71
C ASN A 124 -13.52 12.12 -0.77
N LEU A 125 -12.73 11.06 -0.90
CA LEU A 125 -12.81 9.85 -0.10
C LEU A 125 -12.39 10.14 1.34
N LYS A 126 -13.04 9.49 2.30
CA LYS A 126 -12.78 9.69 3.74
C LYS A 126 -12.24 8.41 4.35
N ASN A 127 -11.01 8.47 4.87
CA ASN A 127 -10.32 7.34 5.51
C ASN A 127 -10.28 6.06 4.66
N GLU A 128 -10.21 6.23 3.34
CA GLU A 128 -10.10 5.14 2.38
C GLU A 128 -9.27 5.59 1.17
N ILE A 129 -8.78 4.62 0.41
CA ILE A 129 -8.16 4.82 -0.89
C ILE A 129 -8.50 3.64 -1.81
N GLU A 130 -8.62 3.93 -3.10
CA GLU A 130 -8.77 2.93 -4.15
C GLU A 130 -7.83 3.29 -5.32
N PHE A 131 -7.14 2.29 -5.85
CA PHE A 131 -6.22 2.48 -6.98
C PHE A 131 -6.03 1.19 -7.79
N GLU A 132 -5.74 1.35 -9.07
CA GLU A 132 -5.35 0.26 -9.97
C GLU A 132 -3.82 0.15 -10.01
N VAL A 133 -3.30 -1.09 -10.06
CA VAL A 133 -1.86 -1.36 -10.11
C VAL A 133 -1.47 -2.19 -11.31
N PHE A 134 -0.35 -1.85 -11.94
CA PHE A 134 0.18 -2.62 -13.06
C PHE A 134 1.70 -2.66 -13.11
N LEU A 135 2.23 -3.67 -13.81
CA LEU A 135 3.65 -3.85 -14.05
C LEU A 135 3.96 -3.58 -15.51
N LYS A 136 5.04 -2.83 -15.75
CA LYS A 136 5.55 -2.56 -17.10
C LYS A 136 7.06 -2.78 -17.17
N ASN A 137 7.52 -3.27 -18.31
CA ASN A 137 8.94 -3.29 -18.64
C ASN A 137 9.30 -2.08 -19.52
N ASP A 138 10.41 -1.42 -19.20
CA ASP A 138 10.91 -0.25 -19.94
C ASP A 138 11.23 -0.56 -21.41
N ASN A 139 11.58 -1.81 -21.70
CA ASN A 139 11.86 -2.29 -23.05
C ASN A 139 10.61 -2.80 -23.79
N GLY A 140 9.42 -2.55 -23.25
CA GLY A 140 8.16 -3.07 -23.76
C GLY A 140 7.81 -4.47 -23.25
N GLY A 141 6.54 -4.83 -23.38
CA GLY A 141 5.96 -6.06 -22.83
C GLY A 141 5.25 -5.86 -21.49
N GLY A 142 4.33 -6.76 -21.19
CA GLY A 142 3.48 -6.76 -20.01
C GLY A 142 4.06 -7.54 -18.82
N PRO A 143 3.21 -7.96 -17.88
CA PRO A 143 3.60 -8.74 -16.71
C PRO A 143 4.37 -10.03 -17.04
N GLU A 144 4.19 -10.60 -18.23
CA GLU A 144 4.86 -11.83 -18.67
C GLU A 144 6.39 -11.71 -18.74
N VAL A 145 6.90 -10.49 -18.98
CA VAL A 145 8.34 -10.20 -19.02
C VAL A 145 8.87 -9.83 -17.64
N CYS A 146 8.01 -9.27 -16.79
CA CYS A 146 8.34 -8.80 -15.44
C CYS A 146 8.36 -9.94 -14.42
N VAL A 147 7.43 -10.90 -14.55
CA VAL A 147 7.19 -11.96 -13.56
C VAL A 147 7.58 -13.31 -14.16
N LYS A 148 8.80 -13.76 -13.88
CA LYS A 148 9.37 -15.02 -14.43
C LYS A 148 8.82 -16.25 -13.70
N GLU A 149 8.80 -17.38 -14.42
CA GLU A 149 8.18 -18.65 -13.99
C GLU A 149 8.88 -19.38 -12.83
N LYS A 150 10.19 -19.16 -12.64
CA LYS A 150 10.97 -19.90 -11.62
C LYS A 150 10.81 -19.27 -10.25
N ASP A 151 11.08 -20.07 -9.20
CA ASP A 151 11.22 -19.71 -7.77
C ASP A 151 12.16 -18.52 -7.46
N SER A 152 12.62 -17.80 -8.47
CA SER A 152 13.29 -16.52 -8.38
C SER A 152 12.37 -15.46 -7.79
N ASN A 153 12.52 -15.32 -6.46
CA ASN A 153 12.22 -14.18 -5.61
C ASN A 153 10.85 -13.51 -5.83
N TYR A 154 9.89 -13.95 -5.00
CA TYR A 154 8.72 -13.17 -4.55
C TYR A 154 9.04 -11.73 -4.13
N ASN A 155 10.33 -11.41 -3.95
CA ASN A 155 10.86 -10.13 -3.52
C ASN A 155 11.27 -9.21 -4.69
N ASP A 156 11.26 -9.68 -5.94
CA ASP A 156 11.72 -8.87 -7.08
C ASP A 156 10.65 -7.94 -7.66
N ASN A 157 9.36 -8.27 -7.47
CA ASN A 157 8.20 -7.49 -7.92
C ASN A 157 7.30 -7.17 -6.73
N VAL A 158 7.82 -6.32 -5.83
CA VAL A 158 7.12 -5.91 -4.60
C VAL A 158 6.91 -4.40 -4.60
N LEU A 159 5.73 -3.95 -4.19
CA LEU A 159 5.41 -2.55 -3.96
C LEU A 159 4.97 -2.36 -2.51
N PRO A 160 5.88 -1.97 -1.59
CA PRO A 160 5.53 -1.66 -0.21
C PRO A 160 4.99 -0.23 -0.10
N PHE A 161 3.91 -0.04 0.65
CA PHE A 161 3.27 1.25 0.84
C PHE A 161 2.64 1.37 2.22
N ALA A 162 2.42 2.62 2.64
CA ALA A 162 1.76 2.95 3.90
C ALA A 162 1.01 4.27 3.79
N TYR A 163 0.31 4.61 4.86
CA TYR A 163 -0.42 5.86 5.02
C TYR A 163 0.10 6.60 6.25
N SER A 164 -0.05 7.92 6.27
CA SER A 164 0.54 8.74 7.32
C SER A 164 0.03 8.42 8.73
N HIS A 165 0.99 8.08 9.60
CA HIS A 165 0.97 8.32 11.04
C HIS A 165 2.40 8.77 11.45
N PRO A 166 2.65 10.05 11.78
CA PRO A 166 3.99 10.64 11.69
C PRO A 166 5.10 9.87 12.41
N ALA A 167 4.92 9.53 13.69
CA ALA A 167 5.97 8.84 14.45
C ALA A 167 6.20 7.37 14.01
N ILE A 168 5.16 6.68 13.55
CA ILE A 168 5.26 5.27 13.15
C ILE A 168 5.89 5.17 11.75
N LEU A 169 5.63 6.16 10.89
CA LEU A 169 6.07 6.13 9.50
C LEU A 169 7.59 6.18 9.36
N GLU A 170 8.29 7.02 10.12
CA GLU A 170 9.76 7.10 10.09
C GLU A 170 10.39 5.75 10.42
N GLU A 171 9.86 5.08 11.46
CA GLU A 171 10.30 3.75 11.84
C GLU A 171 10.03 2.71 10.73
N LEU A 172 8.86 2.77 10.07
CA LEU A 172 8.55 1.89 8.95
C LEU A 172 9.45 2.12 7.73
N ILE A 173 9.80 3.38 7.42
CA ILE A 173 10.67 3.72 6.30
C ILE A 173 12.08 3.16 6.54
N ASP A 174 12.58 3.24 7.77
CA ASP A 174 13.95 2.86 8.06
C ASP A 174 14.14 1.39 8.39
N ASN A 175 13.21 0.80 9.14
CA ASN A 175 13.36 -0.53 9.74
C ASN A 175 12.34 -1.55 9.24
N GLY A 176 11.34 -1.13 8.46
CA GLY A 176 10.22 -1.99 8.09
C GLY A 176 9.23 -2.17 9.24
N PRO A 177 8.49 -3.29 9.32
CA PRO A 177 7.41 -3.46 10.30
C PRO A 177 7.93 -3.37 11.75
N ILE A 178 7.16 -2.71 12.62
CA ILE A 178 7.44 -2.65 14.06
C ILE A 178 7.11 -4.00 14.69
N LEU A 179 8.12 -4.65 15.25
CA LEU A 179 8.02 -5.96 15.87
C LEU A 179 7.83 -5.85 17.38
N GLY A 180 7.10 -6.80 17.95
CA GLY A 180 6.87 -6.88 19.39
C GLY A 180 6.86 -8.31 19.89
N LYS A 181 6.64 -8.45 21.20
CA LYS A 181 6.59 -9.75 21.87
C LYS A 181 5.45 -10.60 21.33
N SER A 182 5.66 -11.91 21.30
CA SER A 182 4.65 -12.89 20.95
C SER A 182 3.44 -12.81 21.87
N GLY A 183 2.24 -12.90 21.31
CA GLY A 183 0.98 -12.68 22.04
C GLY A 183 -0.19 -13.36 21.35
N LYS A 184 -1.33 -13.42 22.04
CA LYS A 184 -2.56 -14.06 21.51
C LYS A 184 -2.94 -13.49 20.14
N GLY A 185 -3.32 -14.35 19.20
CA GLY A 185 -3.75 -13.97 17.84
C GLY A 185 -2.63 -13.89 16.80
N CYS A 186 -1.38 -14.06 17.23
CA CYS A 186 -0.22 -14.17 16.35
C CYS A 186 0.41 -15.57 16.47
N ASN A 187 0.71 -16.18 15.34
CA ASN A 187 1.45 -17.43 15.26
C ASN A 187 2.94 -17.13 15.08
N SER A 188 3.67 -16.89 16.17
CA SER A 188 5.07 -16.49 16.11
C SER A 188 5.97 -17.50 15.38
N GLU A 189 5.64 -18.80 15.41
CA GLU A 189 6.47 -19.87 14.83
C GLU A 189 6.71 -19.71 13.31
N ILE A 190 5.79 -19.04 12.62
CA ILE A 190 5.86 -18.80 11.17
C ILE A 190 6.23 -17.33 10.83
N CYS A 191 6.42 -16.51 11.85
CA CYS A 191 6.74 -15.10 11.73
C CYS A 191 8.24 -14.86 11.61
N VAL A 192 8.60 -13.67 11.11
CA VAL A 192 10.01 -13.25 11.07
C VAL A 192 10.53 -13.17 12.50
N GLU A 193 11.71 -13.72 12.73
CA GLU A 193 12.39 -13.66 14.03
C GLU A 193 11.56 -14.20 15.20
N GLU A 194 10.54 -15.03 14.92
CA GLU A 194 9.59 -15.52 15.92
C GLU A 194 8.88 -14.39 16.69
N THR A 195 8.73 -13.21 16.06
CA THR A 195 8.11 -12.02 16.65
C THR A 195 6.84 -11.62 15.92
N CYS A 196 5.96 -10.94 16.64
CA CYS A 196 4.68 -10.48 16.08
C CYS A 196 4.79 -9.04 15.59
N VAL A 197 4.14 -8.76 14.47
CA VAL A 197 4.01 -7.43 13.90
C VAL A 197 3.00 -6.63 14.72
N GLN A 198 3.46 -5.56 15.35
CA GLN A 198 2.65 -4.60 16.10
C GLN A 198 2.13 -3.48 15.23
N LYS A 199 2.96 -2.94 14.33
CA LYS A 199 2.57 -1.92 13.35
C LYS A 199 3.25 -2.16 12.02
N THR A 200 2.50 -1.98 10.94
CA THR A 200 3.01 -2.23 9.58
C THR A 200 2.24 -1.46 8.52
N GLY A 201 2.89 -1.22 7.38
CA GLY A 201 2.20 -0.93 6.12
C GLY A 201 1.70 -2.21 5.42
N LEU A 202 1.37 -2.04 4.15
CA LEU A 202 0.98 -3.10 3.24
C LEU A 202 2.03 -3.24 2.13
N GLU A 203 2.05 -4.38 1.47
CA GLU A 203 2.82 -4.55 0.24
C GLU A 203 2.06 -5.41 -0.77
N LEU A 204 2.21 -5.04 -2.04
CA LEU A 204 1.71 -5.83 -3.16
C LEU A 204 2.85 -6.67 -3.73
N ARG A 205 2.53 -7.90 -4.11
CA ARG A 205 3.48 -8.84 -4.72
C ARG A 205 2.87 -9.48 -5.95
N TRP A 206 3.60 -9.46 -7.05
CA TRP A 206 3.19 -10.17 -8.27
C TRP A 206 3.90 -11.51 -8.36
N LYS A 207 3.11 -12.55 -8.66
CA LYS A 207 3.59 -13.90 -8.90
C LYS A 207 2.97 -14.44 -10.17
N ARG A 208 3.75 -15.18 -10.96
CA ARG A 208 3.23 -15.95 -12.09
C ARG A 208 3.06 -17.39 -11.66
N PHE A 209 1.88 -17.94 -11.91
CA PHE A 209 1.63 -19.37 -11.79
C PHE A 209 1.45 -19.94 -13.18
N LYS A 210 2.44 -20.72 -13.64
CA LYS A 210 2.41 -21.36 -14.95
C LYS A 210 2.57 -22.87 -14.83
N ASN A 211 1.64 -23.61 -15.43
CA ASN A 211 1.75 -25.04 -15.67
C ASN A 211 1.34 -25.35 -17.13
N VAL A 212 1.10 -26.63 -17.46
CA VAL A 212 0.76 -27.03 -18.84
C VAL A 212 -0.53 -26.39 -19.36
N THR A 213 -1.49 -26.09 -18.48
CA THR A 213 -2.84 -25.62 -18.85
C THR A 213 -3.19 -24.23 -18.31
N ILE A 214 -2.40 -23.70 -17.39
CA ILE A 214 -2.64 -22.47 -16.65
C ILE A 214 -1.45 -21.54 -16.84
N ASP A 215 -1.72 -20.27 -17.14
CA ASP A 215 -0.72 -19.21 -17.17
C ASP A 215 -1.35 -17.94 -16.59
N ASP A 216 -1.25 -17.81 -15.27
CA ASP A 216 -1.96 -16.79 -14.51
C ASP A 216 -0.98 -15.87 -13.77
N VAL A 217 -1.41 -14.63 -13.54
CA VAL A 217 -0.78 -13.70 -12.62
C VAL A 217 -1.61 -13.64 -11.35
N ASN A 218 -0.94 -13.84 -10.23
CA ASN A 218 -1.49 -13.67 -8.90
C ASN A 218 -0.93 -12.36 -8.32
N LEU A 219 -1.83 -11.50 -7.88
CA LEU A 219 -1.49 -10.31 -7.11
C LEU A 219 -1.84 -10.58 -5.65
N LEU A 220 -0.83 -10.52 -4.79
CA LEU A 220 -0.94 -10.75 -3.37
C LEU A 220 -0.84 -9.41 -2.64
N LEU A 221 -1.79 -9.14 -1.75
CA LEU A 221 -1.79 -7.98 -0.85
C LEU A 221 -1.63 -8.48 0.58
N ASN A 222 -0.52 -8.15 1.23
CA ASN A 222 -0.18 -8.64 2.56
C ASN A 222 0.34 -7.51 3.46
N PRO A 223 0.12 -7.59 4.78
CA PRO A 223 0.85 -6.77 5.74
C PRO A 223 2.34 -7.05 5.61
N ILE A 224 3.16 -6.00 5.63
CA ILE A 224 4.62 -6.16 5.62
C ILE A 224 5.03 -6.97 6.86
N GLY A 225 5.94 -7.93 6.67
CA GLY A 225 6.37 -8.83 7.75
C GLY A 225 5.46 -10.06 7.94
N SER A 226 4.25 -10.07 7.37
CA SER A 226 3.28 -11.17 7.55
C SER A 226 3.19 -12.08 6.31
N PRO A 227 3.10 -13.41 6.47
CA PRO A 227 2.84 -14.33 5.37
C PRO A 227 1.33 -14.43 5.02
N ALA A 228 0.44 -13.83 5.80
CA ALA A 228 -0.99 -13.75 5.48
C ALA A 228 -1.24 -12.75 4.36
N PHE A 229 -1.98 -13.16 3.32
CA PHE A 229 -2.28 -12.34 2.16
C PHE A 229 -3.74 -12.46 1.70
N LYS A 230 -4.23 -11.43 1.01
CA LYS A 230 -5.38 -11.51 0.12
C LYS A 230 -4.89 -11.64 -1.31
N GLU A 231 -5.58 -12.46 -2.12
CA GLU A 231 -5.14 -12.79 -3.47
C GLU A 231 -6.20 -12.42 -4.50
N ALA A 232 -5.74 -11.80 -5.58
CA ALA A 232 -6.48 -11.69 -6.82
C ALA A 232 -5.74 -12.46 -7.90
N LYS A 233 -6.48 -13.20 -8.75
CA LYS A 233 -5.90 -14.06 -9.78
C LYS A 233 -6.56 -13.83 -11.12
N GLU A 234 -5.74 -13.62 -12.16
CA GLU A 234 -6.24 -13.51 -13.53
C GLU A 234 -5.30 -14.15 -14.55
N ASN A 235 -5.86 -14.59 -15.67
CA ASN A 235 -5.08 -15.14 -16.76
C ASN A 235 -4.13 -14.10 -17.36
N MET A 236 -2.87 -14.50 -17.62
CA MET A 236 -1.83 -13.63 -18.16
C MET A 236 -2.28 -12.91 -19.45
N LYS A 237 -3.06 -13.56 -20.30
CA LYS A 237 -3.52 -12.98 -21.56
C LYS A 237 -4.41 -11.75 -21.38
N LYS A 238 -5.15 -11.65 -20.26
CA LYS A 238 -6.08 -10.55 -19.96
C LYS A 238 -5.37 -9.20 -19.75
N PHE A 239 -4.09 -9.22 -19.40
CA PHE A 239 -3.27 -8.01 -19.26
C PHE A 239 -2.81 -7.41 -20.59
N ASN A 240 -2.91 -8.19 -21.67
CA ASN A 240 -2.54 -7.79 -23.01
C ASN A 240 -3.78 -7.55 -23.91
N GLU A 241 -4.98 -7.61 -23.35
CA GLU A 241 -6.23 -7.23 -24.04
C GLU A 241 -6.35 -5.71 -24.12
N GLU A 242 -7.22 -5.21 -25.01
CA GLU A 242 -7.51 -3.78 -25.17
C GLU A 242 -9.02 -3.55 -24.85
N PRO A 243 -9.36 -2.85 -23.76
CA PRO A 243 -8.46 -2.30 -22.75
C PRO A 243 -7.88 -3.38 -21.82
N PRO A 244 -6.67 -3.17 -21.27
CA PRO A 244 -6.05 -4.11 -20.35
C PRO A 244 -6.82 -4.18 -19.02
N VAL A 245 -6.87 -5.36 -18.42
CA VAL A 245 -7.50 -5.55 -17.12
C VAL A 245 -6.48 -5.37 -16.01
N TYR A 246 -6.66 -4.31 -15.20
CA TYR A 246 -5.85 -4.08 -14.01
C TYR A 246 -6.58 -4.47 -12.73
N PRO A 247 -5.88 -5.04 -11.74
CA PRO A 247 -6.43 -5.27 -10.43
C PRO A 247 -6.58 -3.96 -9.67
N THR A 248 -7.68 -3.86 -8.94
CA THR A 248 -7.99 -2.77 -8.04
C THR A 248 -7.60 -3.16 -6.62
N VAL A 249 -6.93 -2.25 -5.94
CA VAL A 249 -6.61 -2.33 -4.51
C VAL A 249 -7.47 -1.32 -3.79
N LYS A 250 -8.18 -1.79 -2.77
CA LYS A 250 -8.99 -0.95 -1.89
C LYS A 250 -8.48 -1.08 -0.47
N VAL A 251 -8.29 0.04 0.21
CA VAL A 251 -7.95 0.05 1.63
C VAL A 251 -8.87 1.01 2.36
N GLU A 252 -9.53 0.50 3.38
CA GLU A 252 -10.45 1.17 4.27
C GLU A 252 -9.95 1.06 5.72
N ARG A 253 -10.67 1.67 6.65
CA ARG A 253 -10.30 1.69 8.08
C ARG A 253 -10.15 0.31 8.73
N THR A 254 -10.88 -0.69 8.26
CA THR A 254 -10.91 -2.03 8.89
C THR A 254 -10.59 -3.16 7.94
N GLU A 255 -10.44 -2.85 6.65
CA GLU A 255 -10.28 -3.86 5.63
C GLU A 255 -9.39 -3.34 4.50
N TYR A 256 -8.60 -4.23 3.94
CA TYR A 256 -7.93 -4.03 2.66
C TYR A 256 -8.33 -5.16 1.74
N SER A 257 -8.40 -4.95 0.43
CA SER A 257 -8.71 -5.99 -0.54
C SER A 257 -7.95 -5.74 -1.84
N VAL A 258 -7.82 -6.81 -2.62
CA VAL A 258 -7.30 -6.77 -3.97
C VAL A 258 -8.19 -7.65 -4.83
N GLN A 259 -8.62 -7.14 -5.98
CA GLN A 259 -9.55 -7.85 -6.85
C GLN A 259 -9.35 -7.47 -8.31
N PHE A 260 -9.65 -8.39 -9.22
CA PHE A 260 -9.94 -8.06 -10.62
C PHE A 260 -11.44 -7.80 -10.73
N LYS A 261 -11.88 -6.89 -11.62
CA LYS A 261 -13.30 -6.48 -11.78
C LYS A 261 -14.29 -7.65 -12.00
N THR A 262 -13.81 -8.85 -12.27
CA THR A 262 -14.58 -10.04 -12.65
C THR A 262 -14.67 -11.14 -11.59
N LYS A 263 -14.03 -11.00 -10.41
CA LYS A 263 -13.98 -12.09 -9.41
C LYS A 263 -13.96 -11.57 -7.97
N ASP A 264 -14.69 -12.26 -7.10
CA ASP A 264 -14.62 -12.04 -5.65
C ASP A 264 -13.22 -12.41 -5.11
N PRO A 265 -12.69 -11.65 -4.13
CA PRO A 265 -11.40 -11.94 -3.53
C PRO A 265 -11.44 -13.25 -2.75
N GLU A 266 -10.54 -14.18 -3.07
CA GLU A 266 -10.32 -15.36 -2.23
C GLU A 266 -9.43 -14.97 -1.03
N THR A 267 -9.99 -15.05 0.18
CA THR A 267 -9.18 -14.96 1.41
C THR A 267 -8.66 -16.34 1.75
N LYS A 268 -7.36 -16.57 1.61
CA LYS A 268 -6.72 -17.80 2.10
C LYS A 268 -5.88 -17.49 3.35
N TYR A 269 -5.77 -18.47 4.24
CA TYR A 269 -4.75 -18.53 5.29
C TYR A 269 -4.94 -17.65 6.55
N LYS A 270 -6.12 -17.71 7.19
CA LYS A 270 -6.33 -17.15 8.56
C LYS A 270 -5.34 -17.73 9.60
N GLU A 271 -4.82 -18.94 9.38
CA GLU A 271 -3.89 -19.65 10.27
C GLU A 271 -2.46 -19.09 10.23
N TYR A 272 -2.15 -18.20 9.27
CA TYR A 272 -0.79 -17.72 9.01
C TYR A 272 -0.57 -16.26 9.40
N ASN A 273 -1.18 -15.84 10.52
CA ASN A 273 -1.22 -14.44 10.91
C ASN A 273 -0.04 -14.06 11.82
N CYS A 274 0.75 -13.07 11.40
CA CYS A 274 1.81 -12.46 12.20
C CYS A 274 1.41 -11.16 12.90
N THR A 275 0.16 -10.73 12.74
CA THR A 275 -0.37 -9.52 13.39
C THR A 275 -1.30 -9.92 14.53
N GLN A 276 -1.04 -9.46 15.76
CA GLN A 276 -1.90 -9.78 16.91
C GLN A 276 -3.34 -9.28 16.70
N ASN A 277 -3.48 -8.14 16.02
CA ASN A 277 -4.76 -7.55 15.61
C ASN A 277 -4.61 -6.95 14.21
N PRO A 278 -5.00 -7.65 13.13
CA PRO A 278 -4.84 -7.14 11.77
C PRO A 278 -5.46 -5.75 11.55
N VAL A 279 -6.63 -5.50 12.14
CA VAL A 279 -7.37 -4.22 12.02
C VAL A 279 -6.63 -3.08 12.72
N GLY A 280 -5.98 -3.36 13.84
CA GLY A 280 -5.24 -2.36 14.61
C GLY A 280 -3.78 -2.20 14.20
N ASN A 281 -3.16 -3.24 13.64
CA ASN A 281 -1.71 -3.29 13.42
C ASN A 281 -1.33 -2.87 12.00
N VAL A 282 -2.23 -2.99 11.03
CA VAL A 282 -2.02 -2.45 9.68
C VAL A 282 -2.38 -0.97 9.67
N LEU A 283 -1.49 -0.12 9.19
CA LEU A 283 -1.77 1.29 9.00
C LEU A 283 -2.84 1.46 7.92
N THR A 284 -3.91 2.16 8.28
CA THR A 284 -5.06 2.43 7.40
C THR A 284 -5.08 3.89 6.98
N PRO A 285 -5.66 4.22 5.82
CA PRO A 285 -5.80 5.60 5.36
C PRO A 285 -6.46 6.47 6.42
N THR A 286 -5.86 7.63 6.69
CA THR A 286 -6.44 8.68 7.52
C THR A 286 -6.47 9.95 6.69
N THR A 287 -7.62 10.60 6.64
CA THR A 287 -7.83 11.81 5.85
C THR A 287 -8.22 12.98 6.74
N TRP A 288 -7.70 14.17 6.47
CA TRP A 288 -8.02 15.40 7.22
C TRP A 288 -8.76 16.38 6.34
N GLU A 289 -9.79 17.04 6.88
CA GLU A 289 -10.52 18.06 6.12
C GLU A 289 -9.66 19.29 5.91
N ILE A 290 -9.58 19.80 4.68
CA ILE A 290 -8.77 20.97 4.37
C ILE A 290 -9.53 22.23 4.79
N ASP A 291 -8.87 23.07 5.60
CA ASP A 291 -9.43 24.32 6.08
C ASP A 291 -9.16 25.45 5.07
N GLY A 292 -10.20 25.84 4.31
CA GLY A 292 -10.12 26.94 3.35
C GLY A 292 -10.99 26.74 2.11
N ALA A 293 -10.87 27.69 1.17
CA ALA A 293 -11.60 27.66 -0.11
C ALA A 293 -10.91 26.82 -1.21
N MET A 294 -9.73 26.28 -0.92
CA MET A 294 -8.91 25.45 -1.81
C MET A 294 -8.54 24.15 -1.08
N PRO A 295 -8.59 22.98 -1.75
CA PRO A 295 -9.04 22.75 -3.12
C PRO A 295 -10.57 22.84 -3.23
N ASN A 296 -11.07 22.97 -4.46
CA ASN A 296 -12.49 22.89 -4.85
C ASN A 296 -13.34 21.99 -3.92
N GLN A 297 -14.57 22.40 -3.57
CA GLN A 297 -15.46 21.72 -2.59
C GLN A 297 -15.60 20.19 -2.79
N LYS A 298 -15.32 19.69 -4.00
CA LYS A 298 -15.31 18.26 -4.32
C LYS A 298 -14.16 17.49 -3.64
N LYS A 299 -12.92 17.99 -3.61
CA LYS A 299 -11.72 17.28 -3.09
C LYS A 299 -11.25 17.92 -1.78
N LYS A 300 -12.09 17.80 -0.75
CA LYS A 300 -11.96 18.54 0.51
C LYS A 300 -11.08 17.87 1.58
N HIS A 301 -10.55 16.68 1.32
CA HIS A 301 -9.68 15.99 2.28
C HIS A 301 -8.26 15.84 1.74
N LEU A 302 -7.29 15.91 2.65
CA LEU A 302 -5.91 15.52 2.42
C LEU A 302 -5.73 14.06 2.87
N LEU A 303 -5.20 13.23 1.98
CA LEU A 303 -4.66 11.90 2.25
C LEU A 303 -3.17 11.92 1.97
N VAL A 304 -2.36 11.32 2.83
CA VAL A 304 -0.92 11.18 2.58
C VAL A 304 -0.59 9.73 2.34
N PHE A 305 -0.03 9.46 1.17
CA PHE A 305 0.33 8.13 0.69
C PHE A 305 1.85 8.00 0.56
N HIS A 306 2.40 6.92 1.08
CA HIS A 306 3.84 6.67 1.05
C HIS A 306 4.12 5.42 0.24
N LEU A 307 4.95 5.56 -0.79
CA LEU A 307 5.66 4.42 -1.35
C LEU A 307 6.90 4.21 -0.50
N LEU A 308 6.94 3.09 0.22
CA LEU A 308 8.05 2.78 1.11
C LEU A 308 9.26 2.30 0.28
N PRO A 309 10.50 2.44 0.79
CA PRO A 309 11.64 1.84 0.11
C PRO A 309 11.56 0.31 0.11
N GLN A 310 12.22 -0.34 -0.84
CA GLN A 310 12.24 -1.81 -0.93
C GLN A 310 12.81 -2.46 0.35
N LYS A 311 13.73 -1.78 1.05
CA LYS A 311 14.30 -2.26 2.32
C LYS A 311 13.25 -2.42 3.43
N ALA A 312 12.13 -1.70 3.35
CA ALA A 312 11.05 -1.81 4.32
C ALA A 312 10.24 -3.11 4.13
N SER A 313 10.26 -3.69 2.93
CA SER A 313 9.56 -4.94 2.61
C SER A 313 10.24 -6.16 3.24
N ARG A 314 9.46 -7.21 3.54
CA ARG A 314 10.00 -8.50 3.98
C ARG A 314 10.66 -9.23 2.81
N GLN A 315 11.93 -9.60 2.94
CA GLN A 315 12.50 -10.64 2.09
C GLN A 315 12.03 -12.01 2.58
N ILE A 316 10.98 -12.57 1.97
CA ILE A 316 10.50 -13.90 2.36
C ILE A 316 11.36 -14.96 1.68
N GLN A 317 12.07 -15.77 2.47
CA GLN A 317 12.68 -17.02 1.99
C GLN A 317 11.62 -18.13 2.00
N TRP A 318 10.76 -18.19 0.98
CA TRP A 318 9.68 -19.18 0.86
C TRP A 318 10.14 -20.65 0.73
N ARG A 319 11.45 -20.91 0.57
CA ARG A 319 11.99 -22.26 0.38
C ARG A 319 11.86 -23.16 1.60
N SER A 320 11.90 -22.63 2.83
CA SER A 320 11.74 -23.44 4.06
C SER A 320 10.27 -23.74 4.34
N LEU A 321 9.38 -22.75 4.24
CA LEU A 321 7.95 -22.89 4.54
C LEU A 321 7.27 -23.94 3.66
N CYS A 322 7.48 -23.97 2.34
CA CYS A 322 6.84 -24.99 1.49
C CYS A 322 7.36 -26.43 1.74
N LEU A 323 8.61 -26.59 2.19
CA LEU A 323 9.20 -27.90 2.47
C LEU A 323 8.75 -28.43 3.83
N GLU A 324 8.75 -27.59 4.87
CA GLU A 324 8.19 -27.94 6.18
C GLU A 324 6.68 -28.16 6.12
N MET A 325 5.94 -27.37 5.32
CA MET A 325 4.50 -27.57 5.13
C MET A 325 4.19 -28.89 4.42
N ARG A 326 5.00 -29.33 3.44
CA ARG A 326 4.85 -30.67 2.84
C ARG A 326 5.13 -31.77 3.85
N LEU A 327 6.13 -31.61 4.71
CA LEU A 327 6.51 -32.61 5.71
C LEU A 327 5.46 -32.72 6.83
N ASN A 328 4.93 -31.60 7.33
CA ASN A 328 3.90 -31.62 8.38
C ASN A 328 2.54 -32.11 7.87
N HIS A 329 2.16 -31.80 6.63
CA HIS A 329 0.92 -32.33 6.05
C HIS A 329 1.02 -33.83 5.72
N LEU A 330 2.23 -34.33 5.38
CA LEU A 330 2.50 -35.77 5.23
C LEU A 330 2.55 -36.50 6.57
N ALA A 331 3.04 -35.86 7.64
CA ALA A 331 3.04 -36.41 9.00
C ALA A 331 1.60 -36.57 9.54
N ILE A 332 0.71 -35.61 9.26
CA ILE A 332 -0.71 -35.69 9.66
C ILE A 332 -1.46 -36.77 8.87
N ILE A 333 -1.12 -36.98 7.58
CA ILE A 333 -1.75 -38.04 6.76
C ILE A 333 -1.19 -39.44 7.11
N SER A 334 0.04 -39.53 7.62
CA SER A 334 0.65 -40.81 8.06
C SER A 334 0.33 -41.19 9.51
N GLY A 335 -0.32 -40.31 10.28
CA GLY A 335 -0.75 -40.56 11.67
C GLY A 335 -2.07 -41.33 11.86
N ILE A 336 -2.67 -41.89 10.80
CA ILE A 336 -3.78 -42.85 10.90
C ILE A 336 -3.25 -44.23 10.53
N ARG A 337 -2.50 -44.84 11.45
CA ARG A 337 -2.35 -46.29 11.67
C ARG A 337 -1.35 -46.52 12.81
N GLU A 338 -1.88 -46.52 14.02
CA GLU A 338 -1.58 -47.59 14.98
C GLU A 338 -2.91 -48.21 15.42
#